data_AF-A0ABC8U6C0-F1
#
_entry.id   AF-A0ABC8U6C0-F1
#
_cell.length_a   1.000
_cell.length_b   1.000
_cell.length_c   1.000
_cell.angle_alpha   90.00
_cell.angle_beta   90.00
_cell.angle_gamma   90.00
#
_symmetry.space_group_name_H-M   'P 1'
#
loop_
_entity.id
_entity.type
_entity.pdbx_description
1 polymer ?
#
loop_
_entity_poly.entity_id
_entity_poly.type
_entity_poly.pdbx_seq_one_letter_code
_entity_poly.pdbx_strand_id
1 'polypeptide(L)'
;MDFWEQIKTPGMSLKCSALYLAQFRFTSPHLLASGDGTKSATIIGDVYVHPSAKLHPTAKIGPNVSISANARIGAGARLISCIVLDDVEIKENAVVIHAIVGWKSSIGRWSRVQVTP
;
A
#
# COMPACT_ATOMS: atom_id res chain seq x y z
N MET A 1 -3.32 14.09 -17.49
CA MET A 1 -2.91 12.67 -17.45
C MET A 1 -4.08 11.89 -18.00
N ASP A 2 -3.86 11.06 -19.01
CA ASP A 2 -4.89 10.16 -19.50
C ASP A 2 -5.21 9.14 -18.39
N PHE A 3 -6.47 9.06 -17.98
CA PHE A 3 -6.96 8.15 -16.92
C PHE A 3 -7.01 6.68 -17.38
N TRP A 4 -6.40 6.36 -18.51
CA TRP A 4 -6.50 5.07 -19.17
C TRP A 4 -5.12 4.46 -19.34
N GLU A 5 -5.00 3.18 -18.99
CA GLU A 5 -3.79 2.39 -19.15
C GLU A 5 -4.20 0.93 -19.43
N GLN A 6 -3.45 0.26 -20.31
CA GLN A 6 -3.72 -1.14 -20.65
C GLN A 6 -3.02 -2.10 -19.68
N ILE A 7 -3.76 -3.06 -19.12
CA ILE A 7 -3.19 -4.14 -18.30
C ILE A 7 -2.86 -5.33 -19.20
N LYS A 8 -1.57 -5.55 -19.47
CA LYS A 8 -1.06 -6.73 -20.21
C LYS A 8 -0.23 -7.67 -19.33
N THR A 9 0.38 -7.15 -18.28
CA THR A 9 1.23 -7.91 -17.36
C THR A 9 0.81 -7.61 -15.92
N PRO A 10 1.07 -8.53 -14.97
CA PRO A 10 0.75 -8.28 -13.56
C PRO A 10 1.39 -7.01 -12.99
N GLY A 11 2.59 -6.63 -13.46
CA GLY A 11 3.26 -5.40 -13.05
C GLY A 11 2.50 -4.12 -13.43
N MET A 12 1.71 -4.14 -14.52
CA MET A 12 0.88 -2.98 -14.91
C MET A 12 -0.23 -2.69 -13.91
N SER A 13 -0.67 -3.66 -13.11
CA SER A 13 -1.66 -3.43 -12.07
C SER A 13 -1.18 -2.41 -11.03
N LEU A 14 0.12 -2.34 -10.74
CA LEU A 14 0.69 -1.33 -9.86
C LEU A 14 0.61 0.08 -10.46
N LYS A 15 0.90 0.19 -11.77
CA LYS A 15 0.81 1.45 -12.51
C LYS A 15 -0.64 1.94 -12.60
N CYS A 16 -1.58 1.06 -12.93
CA CYS A 16 -3.00 1.37 -12.94
C CYS A 16 -3.52 1.77 -11.56
N SER A 17 -3.07 1.10 -10.49
CA SER A 17 -3.42 1.48 -9.12
C SER A 17 -2.90 2.87 -8.78
N ALA A 18 -1.66 3.20 -9.16
CA ALA A 18 -1.11 4.55 -8.97
C ALA A 18 -1.91 5.62 -9.72
N LEU A 19 -2.34 5.36 -10.97
CA LEU A 19 -3.20 6.27 -11.73
C LEU A 19 -4.54 6.50 -11.03
N TYR A 20 -5.14 5.44 -10.48
CA TYR A 20 -6.41 5.52 -9.76
C TYR A 20 -6.28 6.33 -8.46
N LEU A 21 -5.21 6.08 -7.70
CA LEU A 21 -4.89 6.84 -6.49
C LEU A 21 -4.61 8.32 -6.78
N ALA A 22 -3.92 8.62 -7.88
CA ALA A 22 -3.72 10.00 -8.33
C ALA A 22 -5.04 10.68 -8.73
N GLN A 23 -5.96 9.95 -9.39
CA GLN A 23 -7.28 10.47 -9.73
C GLN A 23 -8.11 10.79 -8.47
N PHE A 24 -8.00 9.96 -7.43
CA PHE A 24 -8.68 10.19 -6.16
C PHE A 24 -8.31 11.51 -5.48
N ARG A 25 -7.12 12.07 -5.71
CA ARG A 25 -6.80 13.43 -5.26
C ARG A 25 -7.80 14.47 -5.75
N PHE A 26 -8.34 14.29 -6.96
CA PHE A 26 -9.25 15.25 -7.59
C PHE A 26 -10.71 14.87 -7.39
N THR A 27 -11.05 13.58 -7.44
CA THR A 27 -12.45 13.14 -7.39
C THR A 27 -12.95 12.86 -5.98
N SER A 28 -12.11 12.35 -5.09
CA SER A 28 -12.50 11.89 -3.75
C SER A 28 -11.31 11.87 -2.78
N PRO A 29 -10.75 13.04 -2.43
CA PRO A 29 -9.54 13.12 -1.61
C PRO A 29 -9.73 12.56 -0.20
N HIS A 30 -10.96 12.50 0.30
CA HIS A 30 -11.31 11.93 1.60
C HIS A 30 -11.02 10.41 1.71
N LEU A 31 -10.87 9.70 0.58
CA LEU A 31 -10.50 8.28 0.56
C LEU A 31 -8.99 8.07 0.72
N LEU A 32 -8.18 9.10 0.48
CA LEU A 32 -6.75 9.03 0.65
C LEU A 32 -6.40 9.17 2.13
N ALA A 33 -5.66 8.20 2.63
CA ALA A 33 -5.17 8.22 3.99
C ALA A 33 -4.10 9.32 4.14
N SER A 34 -4.08 9.94 5.32
CA SER A 34 -3.06 10.89 5.71
C SER A 34 -2.59 10.56 7.12
N GLY A 35 -1.29 10.68 7.36
CA GLY A 35 -0.66 10.30 8.61
C GLY A 35 0.71 10.93 8.74
N ASP A 36 0.90 11.67 9.82
CA ASP A 36 2.09 12.48 10.11
C ASP A 36 3.17 11.69 10.87
N GLY A 37 2.90 10.43 11.25
CA GLY A 37 3.81 9.60 12.03
C GLY A 37 3.78 9.82 13.54
N THR A 38 2.88 10.68 14.06
CA THR A 38 2.81 10.97 15.51
C THR A 38 1.83 10.05 16.25
N LYS A 39 0.63 9.86 15.69
CA LYS A 39 -0.43 8.97 16.23
C LYS A 39 -0.86 7.89 15.25
N SER A 40 -0.51 8.03 13.99
CA SER A 40 -0.81 7.11 12.89
C SER A 40 0.45 6.82 12.09
N ALA A 41 0.42 5.79 11.24
CA ALA A 41 1.53 5.46 10.36
C ALA A 41 1.94 6.68 9.52
N THR A 42 3.24 6.82 9.24
CA THR A 42 3.72 7.87 8.33
C THR A 42 3.26 7.54 6.93
N ILE A 43 2.44 8.42 6.34
CA ILE A 43 1.90 8.24 5.00
C ILE A 43 2.53 9.27 4.05
N ILE A 44 3.06 8.79 2.93
CA ILE A 44 3.76 9.61 1.94
C ILE A 44 3.10 9.43 0.57
N GLY A 45 2.62 10.51 -0.04
CA GLY A 45 1.99 10.45 -1.37
C GLY A 45 0.56 9.92 -1.34
N ASP A 46 0.10 9.29 -2.42
CA ASP A 46 -1.26 8.76 -2.50
C ASP A 46 -1.32 7.35 -1.92
N VAL A 47 -2.06 7.22 -0.83
CA VAL A 47 -2.24 5.95 -0.15
C VAL A 47 -3.71 5.75 0.15
N TYR A 48 -4.23 4.58 -0.19
CA TYR A 48 -5.56 4.15 0.23
C TYR A 48 -5.43 3.16 1.37
N VAL A 49 -6.20 3.37 2.44
CA VAL A 49 -6.27 2.46 3.59
C VAL A 49 -7.73 2.17 3.89
N HIS A 50 -8.11 0.89 3.82
CA HIS A 50 -9.44 0.48 4.23
C HIS A 50 -9.67 0.73 5.73
N PRO A 51 -10.84 1.21 6.18
CA PRO A 51 -11.11 1.51 7.60
C PRO A 51 -10.92 0.34 8.57
N SER A 52 -11.06 -0.90 8.11
CA SER A 52 -10.84 -2.10 8.94
C SER A 52 -9.36 -2.55 9.03
N ALA A 53 -8.47 -1.94 8.25
CA ALA A 53 -7.05 -2.26 8.29
C ALA A 53 -6.40 -1.74 9.58
N LYS A 54 -5.45 -2.50 10.11
CA LYS A 54 -4.73 -2.17 11.36
C LYS A 54 -3.28 -1.82 11.03
N LEU A 55 -2.92 -0.57 11.25
CA LEU A 55 -1.59 -0.06 10.95
C LEU A 55 -0.88 0.33 12.26
N HIS A 56 0.37 -0.12 12.41
CA HIS A 56 1.20 0.34 13.52
C HIS A 56 1.69 1.79 13.28
N PRO A 57 1.71 2.68 14.31
CA PRO A 57 2.12 4.09 14.15
C PRO A 57 3.53 4.29 13.60
N THR A 58 4.45 3.35 13.86
CA THR A 58 5.84 3.42 13.37
C THR A 58 6.01 2.97 11.91
N ALA A 59 4.95 2.43 11.29
CA ALA A 59 5.03 1.96 9.90
C ALA A 59 5.13 3.16 8.94
N LYS A 60 5.79 2.94 7.80
CA LYS A 60 5.93 3.94 6.73
C LYS A 60 5.29 3.41 5.45
N ILE A 61 4.36 4.17 4.89
CA ILE A 61 3.53 3.71 3.78
C ILE A 61 3.56 4.76 2.68
N GLY A 62 3.93 4.34 1.48
CA GLY A 62 3.86 5.15 0.27
C GLY A 62 5.21 5.37 -0.42
N PRO A 63 5.19 5.92 -1.64
CA PRO A 63 4.00 6.38 -2.38
C PRO A 63 3.26 5.26 -3.13
N ASN A 64 2.01 5.54 -3.51
CA ASN A 64 1.14 4.70 -4.36
C ASN A 64 0.84 3.33 -3.75
N VAL A 65 0.33 3.31 -2.53
CA VAL A 65 0.04 2.06 -1.81
C VAL A 65 -1.45 1.91 -1.59
N SER A 66 -1.98 0.71 -1.84
CA SER A 66 -3.35 0.36 -1.51
C SER A 66 -3.38 -0.77 -0.47
N ILE A 67 -4.12 -0.56 0.61
CA ILE A 67 -4.30 -1.52 1.70
C ILE A 67 -5.78 -1.89 1.82
N SER A 68 -6.08 -3.15 1.53
CA SER A 68 -7.43 -3.73 1.59
C SER A 68 -7.89 -4.05 3.02
N ALA A 69 -9.10 -4.60 3.14
CA ALA A 69 -9.74 -4.85 4.42
C ALA A 69 -8.96 -5.87 5.27
N ASN A 70 -8.99 -5.66 6.59
CA ASN A 70 -8.43 -6.56 7.60
C ASN A 70 -6.90 -6.79 7.50
N ALA A 71 -6.22 -6.07 6.62
CA ALA A 71 -4.78 -6.12 6.51
C ALA A 71 -4.12 -5.61 7.81
N ARG A 72 -3.05 -6.29 8.23
CA ARG A 72 -2.30 -5.98 9.45
C ARG A 72 -0.89 -5.56 9.08
N ILE A 73 -0.53 -4.32 9.40
CA ILE A 73 0.80 -3.76 9.16
C ILE A 73 1.54 -3.62 10.50
N GLY A 74 2.61 -4.40 10.64
CA GLY A 74 3.45 -4.44 11.85
C GLY A 74 4.33 -3.21 12.05
N ALA A 75 4.97 -3.15 13.21
CA ALA A 75 5.88 -2.06 13.58
C ALA A 75 7.08 -1.98 12.63
N GLY A 76 7.53 -0.77 12.29
CA GLY A 76 8.65 -0.51 11.39
C GLY A 76 8.47 -0.97 9.94
N ALA A 77 7.32 -1.54 9.55
CA ALA A 77 7.10 -2.02 8.20
C ALA A 77 7.12 -0.88 7.17
N ARG A 78 7.63 -1.16 5.97
CA ARG A 78 7.77 -0.18 4.88
C ARG A 78 7.12 -0.68 3.60
N LEU A 79 6.16 0.08 3.08
CA LEU A 79 5.40 -0.26 1.88
C LEU A 79 5.62 0.82 0.82
N ILE A 80 6.03 0.42 -0.38
CA ILE A 80 6.37 1.33 -1.48
C ILE A 80 5.77 0.78 -2.77
N SER A 81 4.86 1.55 -3.39
CA SER A 81 4.26 1.23 -4.70
C SER A 81 3.77 -0.22 -4.79
N CYS A 82 2.90 -0.61 -3.84
CA CYS A 82 2.45 -1.98 -3.69
C CYS A 82 0.94 -2.06 -3.42
N ILE A 83 0.36 -3.21 -3.73
CA ILE A 83 -1.04 -3.53 -3.46
C ILE A 83 -1.09 -4.64 -2.42
N VAL A 84 -1.78 -4.40 -1.30
CA VAL A 84 -1.95 -5.36 -0.21
C VAL A 84 -3.42 -5.78 -0.18
N LEU A 85 -3.69 -7.04 -0.51
CA LEU A 85 -5.04 -7.59 -0.55
C LEU A 85 -5.56 -7.98 0.85
N ASP A 86 -6.80 -8.47 0.90
CA ASP A 86 -7.52 -8.70 2.14
C ASP A 86 -6.86 -9.76 3.03
N ASP A 87 -6.99 -9.56 4.34
CA ASP A 87 -6.47 -10.45 5.39
C ASP A 87 -4.95 -10.73 5.31
N VAL A 88 -4.19 -9.85 4.66
CA VAL A 88 -2.72 -9.95 4.61
C VAL A 88 -2.09 -9.50 5.93
N GLU A 89 -1.06 -10.22 6.37
CA GLU A 89 -0.26 -9.86 7.53
C GLU A 89 1.18 -9.53 7.15
N ILE A 90 1.57 -8.27 7.35
CA ILE A 90 2.94 -7.79 7.14
C ILE A 90 3.57 -7.63 8.52
N LYS A 91 4.52 -8.50 8.85
CA LYS A 91 5.15 -8.51 10.17
C LYS A 91 6.16 -7.37 10.34
N GLU A 92 6.70 -7.26 11.55
CA GLU A 92 7.60 -6.19 11.96
C GLU A 92 8.84 -6.06 11.08
N ASN A 93 9.23 -4.82 10.78
CA ASN A 93 10.41 -4.45 9.99
C ASN A 93 10.47 -5.09 8.59
N ALA A 94 9.33 -5.59 8.08
CA ALA A 94 9.23 -6.08 6.73
C ALA A 94 9.18 -4.93 5.71
N VAL A 95 9.66 -5.18 4.51
CA VAL A 95 9.73 -4.21 3.42
C VAL A 95 9.08 -4.81 2.18
N VAL A 96 8.09 -4.13 1.61
CA VAL A 96 7.40 -4.53 0.37
C VAL A 96 7.50 -3.40 -0.64
N ILE A 97 8.06 -3.71 -1.81
CA ILE A 97 8.39 -2.74 -2.85
C ILE A 97 7.94 -3.28 -4.20
N HIS A 98 7.16 -2.50 -4.96
CA HIS A 98 6.73 -2.87 -6.32
C HIS A 98 6.09 -4.26 -6.40
N ALA A 99 5.26 -4.63 -5.43
CA ALA A 99 4.70 -5.98 -5.34
C ALA A 99 3.19 -5.97 -5.08
N ILE A 100 2.54 -7.07 -5.45
CA ILE A 100 1.15 -7.35 -5.14
C ILE A 100 1.14 -8.52 -4.15
N VAL A 101 0.64 -8.29 -2.94
CA VAL A 101 0.56 -9.32 -1.90
C VAL A 101 -0.83 -9.94 -1.93
N GLY A 102 -0.89 -11.23 -2.27
CA GLY A 102 -2.13 -11.99 -2.40
C GLY A 102 -2.91 -12.13 -1.10
N TRP A 103 -4.21 -12.41 -1.18
CA TRP A 103 -5.10 -12.61 -0.03
C TRP A 103 -4.56 -13.61 0.99
N LYS A 104 -4.82 -13.37 2.28
CA LYS A 104 -4.45 -14.27 3.40
C LYS A 104 -2.95 -14.64 3.44
N SER A 105 -2.10 -13.87 2.79
CA SER A 105 -0.66 -14.09 2.78
C SER A 105 -0.02 -13.47 4.02
N SER A 106 1.16 -13.98 4.39
CA SER A 106 1.95 -13.38 5.46
C SER A 106 3.38 -13.10 5.00
N ILE A 107 3.87 -11.90 5.32
CA ILE A 107 5.26 -11.49 5.08
C ILE A 107 6.00 -11.56 6.41
N GLY A 108 7.10 -12.30 6.44
CA GLY A 108 7.92 -12.53 7.64
C GLY A 108 8.53 -11.27 8.23
N ARG A 109 8.97 -11.36 9.49
CA ARG A 109 9.74 -10.27 10.12
C ARG A 109 11.05 -10.07 9.37
N TRP A 110 11.49 -8.83 9.22
CA TRP A 110 12.74 -8.47 8.52
C TRP A 110 12.83 -8.96 7.07
N SER A 111 11.71 -9.37 6.49
CA SER A 111 11.66 -9.87 5.11
C SER A 111 11.59 -8.71 4.12
N ARG A 112 12.23 -8.88 2.97
CA ARG A 112 12.15 -7.92 1.86
C ARG A 112 11.55 -8.59 0.64
N VAL A 113 10.38 -8.11 0.22
CA VAL A 113 9.71 -8.51 -1.02
C VAL A 113 9.86 -7.37 -2.01
N GLN A 114 10.54 -7.63 -3.11
CA GLN A 114 10.79 -6.63 -4.14
C GLN A 114 10.71 -7.27 -5.52
N VAL A 115 10.04 -6.58 -6.44
CA VAL A 115 10.13 -6.88 -7.87
C VAL A 115 10.90 -5.74 -8.53
N THR A 116 11.87 -6.08 -9.36
CA THR A 116 12.56 -5.12 -10.23
C THR A 116 11.73 -4.93 -11.51
N PRO A 117 11.52 -3.68 -11.95
CA PRO A 117 10.77 -3.37 -13.17
C PRO A 117 11.46 -3.90 -14.44
#